data_AF-A0A9P4R350-F1
#
_entry.id   AF-A0A9P4R350-F1
#
_cell.length_a   1.000
_cell.length_b   1.000
_cell.length_c   1.000
_cell.angle_alpha   90.00
_cell.angle_beta   90.00
_cell.angle_gamma   90.00
#
_symmetry.space_group_name_H-M   'P 1'
#
loop_
_entity.id
_entity.type
_entity.pdbx_description
1 polymer ?
#
loop_
_entity_poly.entity_id
_entity_poly.type
_entity_poly.pdbx_seq_one_letter_code
_entity_poly.pdbx_strand_id
1 'polypeptide(L)'
;MCGDSKGRRYELSVEQQPVRARMCGFGDKDRRPITPPPCIRLRVYDATGKEVDFNEVDSTFFVLSVDLWDEHGSREVNLVRHSSGTPTVSISSSTTTSYPPPGPHIPQYMGQPGYAAPQMAPPPTYYHQQAPGAILNYGYPSAGQYLPPPPQMPMSVAPQNGMFTRNLIGSLTVNAFRLTDTEQKSGFWFVLQDLSVRTEGSFRLKMSFVDVGSGMSNNQLNQGHAPVLATCFSEPFQVYSAKKFPGVIESTPLSRTFAAQGIKIPIRKDGPKQLSNQAEYDADD
;
A
#
# COMPACT_ATOMS: atom_id res chain seq x y z
N MET A 1 29.87 -4.39 5.64
CA MET A 1 29.09 -3.29 6.27
C MET A 1 29.48 -2.00 5.56
N CYS A 2 28.51 -1.25 5.06
CA CYS A 2 28.74 0.02 4.35
C CYS A 2 28.56 1.15 5.37
N GLY A 3 29.64 1.83 5.75
CA GLY A 3 29.58 3.04 6.58
C GLY A 3 29.25 4.26 5.72
N ASP A 4 28.77 5.34 6.35
CA ASP A 4 28.60 6.60 5.62
C ASP A 4 29.95 7.32 5.38
N SER A 5 29.93 8.43 4.64
CA SER A 5 31.12 9.25 4.36
C SER A 5 31.80 9.83 5.60
N LYS A 6 31.16 9.76 6.78
CA LYS A 6 31.68 10.21 8.07
C LYS A 6 32.22 9.05 8.92
N GLY A 7 32.30 7.84 8.38
CA GLY A 7 32.80 6.65 9.09
C GLY A 7 31.84 6.14 10.17
N ARG A 8 30.56 6.53 10.12
CA ARG A 8 29.54 6.04 11.06
C ARG A 8 29.08 4.65 10.68
N ARG A 9 28.83 3.83 11.70
CA ARG A 9 28.21 2.50 11.57
C ARG A 9 26.76 2.56 12.06
N TYR A 10 25.86 1.94 11.31
CA TYR A 10 24.43 1.93 11.61
C TYR A 10 23.96 0.53 11.97
N GLU A 11 23.06 0.44 12.92
CA GLU A 11 22.48 -0.82 13.37
C GLU A 11 20.98 -0.68 13.57
N LEU A 12 20.23 -1.64 13.05
CA LEU A 12 18.78 -1.73 13.23
C LEU A 12 18.47 -2.85 14.22
N SER A 13 17.61 -2.56 15.19
CA SER A 13 17.07 -3.53 16.14
C SER A 13 15.54 -3.48 16.13
N VAL A 14 14.90 -4.64 16.02
CA VAL A 14 13.44 -4.75 16.08
C VAL A 14 13.03 -4.92 17.55
N GLU A 15 12.75 -3.80 18.21
CA GLU A 15 12.42 -3.77 19.65
C GLU A 15 10.95 -4.14 19.92
N GLN A 16 10.08 -4.05 18.90
CA GLN A 16 8.75 -4.63 18.92
C GLN A 16 8.52 -5.45 17.66
N GLN A 17 8.36 -6.76 17.83
CA GLN A 17 8.19 -7.70 16.73
C GLN A 17 6.75 -7.72 16.21
N PRO A 18 6.53 -7.89 14.89
CA PRO A 18 5.23 -8.34 14.39
C PRO A 18 4.93 -9.74 14.93
N VAL A 19 3.68 -10.02 15.24
CA VAL A 19 3.27 -11.35 15.74
C VAL A 19 2.22 -11.96 14.83
N ARG A 20 1.21 -11.19 14.44
CA ARG A 20 0.13 -11.70 13.59
C ARG A 20 -0.60 -10.65 12.80
N ALA A 21 -1.20 -11.08 11.70
CA ALA A 21 -2.14 -10.29 10.92
C ALA A 21 -3.31 -11.15 10.42
N ARG A 22 -4.36 -10.47 9.96
CA ARG A 22 -5.41 -11.10 9.16
C ARG A 22 -5.15 -10.77 7.70
N MET A 23 -5.25 -11.76 6.83
CA MET A 23 -5.15 -11.56 5.38
C MET A 23 -6.20 -10.54 4.91
N CYS A 24 -5.79 -9.63 4.03
CA CYS A 24 -6.69 -8.60 3.47
C CYS A 24 -7.33 -9.04 2.15
N GLY A 25 -6.83 -10.12 1.54
CA GLY A 25 -7.26 -10.57 0.23
C GLY A 25 -6.96 -9.54 -0.87
N PHE A 26 -7.78 -9.56 -1.91
CA PHE A 26 -7.57 -8.79 -3.14
C PHE A 26 -8.56 -7.65 -3.33
N GLY A 27 -9.50 -7.46 -2.38
CA GLY A 27 -10.39 -6.30 -2.35
C GLY A 27 -9.81 -5.17 -1.50
N ASP A 28 -10.21 -3.93 -1.76
CA ASP A 28 -9.69 -2.75 -1.05
C ASP A 28 -10.42 -2.40 0.26
N LYS A 29 -11.44 -3.18 0.64
CA LYS A 29 -12.37 -2.81 1.73
C LYS A 29 -11.98 -3.28 3.14
N ASP A 30 -11.14 -4.31 3.29
CA ASP A 30 -10.82 -4.91 4.60
C ASP A 30 -9.30 -4.94 4.81
N ARG A 31 -8.70 -3.75 5.04
CA ARG A 31 -7.28 -3.65 5.42
C ARG A 31 -7.13 -3.78 6.93
N ARG A 32 -6.25 -4.70 7.35
CA ARG A 32 -5.98 -4.99 8.76
C ARG A 32 -4.48 -4.99 8.99
N PRO A 33 -3.96 -3.96 9.66
CA PRO A 33 -2.54 -3.86 9.92
C PRO A 33 -2.00 -5.05 10.71
N ILE A 34 -0.73 -5.38 10.46
CA ILE A 34 0.05 -6.34 11.26
C ILE A 34 0.10 -5.84 12.71
N THR A 35 -0.11 -6.76 13.65
CA THR A 35 -0.18 -6.44 15.08
C THR A 35 0.75 -7.32 15.92
N PRO A 36 1.42 -6.76 16.94
CA PRO A 36 1.54 -5.31 17.18
C PRO A 36 2.36 -4.64 16.04
N PRO A 37 2.28 -3.31 15.87
CA PRO A 37 3.01 -2.64 14.79
C PRO A 37 4.52 -2.76 15.03
N PRO A 38 5.33 -3.18 14.04
CA PRO A 38 6.77 -3.26 14.25
C PRO A 38 7.37 -1.91 14.62
N CYS A 39 8.23 -1.90 15.65
CA CYS A 39 8.99 -0.72 16.06
C CYS A 39 10.48 -1.04 15.99
N ILE A 40 11.19 -0.29 15.17
CA ILE A 40 12.60 -0.52 14.86
C ILE A 40 13.41 0.65 15.39
N ARG A 41 14.40 0.36 16.23
CA ARG A 41 15.36 1.34 16.73
C ARG A 41 16.58 1.37 15.82
N LEU A 42 17.02 2.58 15.47
CA LEU A 42 18.28 2.84 14.80
C LEU A 42 19.30 3.31 15.82
N ARG A 43 20.42 2.59 15.92
CA ARG A 43 21.61 3.01 16.67
C ARG A 43 22.69 3.46 15.70
N VAL A 44 23.34 4.57 16.01
CA VAL A 44 24.41 5.16 15.20
C VAL A 44 25.67 5.12 16.04
N TYR A 45 26.74 4.55 15.49
CA TYR A 45 28.03 4.41 16.15
C TYR A 45 29.09 5.21 15.41
N ASP A 46 30.00 5.83 16.16
CA ASP A 46 31.18 6.46 15.60
C ASP A 46 32.23 5.44 15.17
N ALA A 47 33.35 5.93 14.62
CA ALA A 47 34.48 5.10 14.20
C ALA A 47 35.16 4.35 15.36
N THR A 48 34.95 4.77 16.61
CA THR A 48 35.49 4.10 17.81
C THR A 48 34.55 3.00 18.33
N GLY A 49 33.34 2.89 17.78
CA GLY A 49 32.32 1.95 18.21
C GLY A 49 31.44 2.45 19.36
N LYS A 50 31.56 3.72 19.76
CA LYS A 50 30.69 4.32 20.76
C LYS A 50 29.38 4.79 20.09
N GLU A 51 28.25 4.56 20.75
CA GLU A 51 26.97 5.09 20.29
C GLU A 51 26.98 6.62 20.35
N VAL A 52 26.66 7.25 19.23
CA VAL A 52 26.60 8.70 19.06
C VAL A 52 25.31 9.21 19.68
N ASP A 53 25.37 10.36 20.34
CA ASP A 53 24.17 11.01 20.87
C ASP A 53 23.20 11.34 19.74
N PHE A 54 21.92 11.00 19.92
CA PHE A 54 20.90 11.21 18.90
C PHE A 54 20.70 12.70 18.53
N ASN A 55 21.09 13.65 19.40
CA ASN A 55 21.03 15.08 19.10
C ASN A 55 22.11 15.53 18.11
N GLU A 56 23.22 14.79 18.02
CA GLU A 56 24.34 15.08 17.10
C GLU A 56 24.09 14.56 15.68
N VAL A 57 23.03 13.77 15.50
CA VAL A 57 22.68 13.15 14.21
C VAL A 57 21.44 13.82 13.63
N ASP A 58 21.60 14.40 12.45
CA ASP A 58 20.47 14.82 11.63
C ASP A 58 19.82 13.59 10.98
N SER A 59 18.53 13.38 11.28
CA SER A 59 17.73 12.27 10.77
C SER A 59 16.73 12.69 9.70
N THR A 60 16.83 13.93 9.19
CA THR A 60 15.88 14.51 8.23
C THR A 60 15.68 13.64 7.00
N PHE A 61 16.73 12.95 6.54
CA PHE A 61 16.73 12.11 5.36
C PHE A 61 16.85 10.61 5.64
N PHE A 62 16.58 10.19 6.89
CA PHE A 62 16.62 8.79 7.26
C PHE A 62 15.32 8.10 6.84
N VAL A 63 15.46 7.10 5.98
CA VAL A 63 14.36 6.35 5.38
C VAL A 63 14.55 4.86 5.64
N LEU A 64 13.48 4.20 6.04
CA LEU A 64 13.40 2.74 6.15
C LEU A 64 12.41 2.21 5.13
N SER A 65 12.83 1.26 4.30
CA SER A 65 11.95 0.48 3.42
C SER A 65 11.73 -0.93 3.96
N VAL A 66 10.58 -1.51 3.60
CA VAL A 66 10.15 -2.82 4.10
C VAL A 66 9.70 -3.74 2.96
N ASP A 67 10.25 -4.95 2.97
CA ASP A 67 9.90 -6.02 2.05
C ASP A 67 9.41 -7.27 2.77
N LEU A 68 8.56 -8.05 2.10
CA LEU A 68 8.05 -9.32 2.62
C LEU A 68 8.90 -10.48 2.13
N TRP A 69 9.33 -11.30 3.08
CA TRP A 69 10.17 -12.48 2.87
C TRP A 69 9.48 -13.72 3.41
N ASP A 70 9.90 -14.88 2.94
CA ASP A 70 9.48 -16.15 3.52
C ASP A 70 9.91 -16.28 5.00
N GLU A 71 9.30 -17.23 5.71
CA GLU A 71 9.55 -17.50 7.13
C GLU A 71 11.04 -17.73 7.47
N HIS A 72 11.83 -18.21 6.51
CA HIS A 72 13.25 -18.46 6.70
C HIS A 72 14.13 -17.25 6.35
N GLY A 73 13.56 -16.16 5.82
CA GLY A 73 14.32 -15.00 5.37
C GLY A 73 15.21 -15.29 4.16
N SER A 74 14.88 -16.31 3.37
CA SER A 74 15.70 -16.80 2.26
C SER A 74 15.30 -16.21 0.91
N ARG A 75 14.02 -15.90 0.72
CA ARG A 75 13.50 -15.35 -0.54
C ARG A 75 12.43 -14.29 -0.32
N GLU A 76 12.41 -13.31 -1.20
CA GLU A 76 11.34 -12.32 -1.29
C GLU A 76 10.06 -12.96 -1.84
N VAL A 77 8.94 -12.66 -1.19
CA VAL A 77 7.59 -13.17 -1.55
C VAL A 77 6.60 -12.02 -1.73
N ASN A 78 7.11 -10.93 -2.30
CA ASN A 78 6.37 -9.70 -2.53
C ASN A 78 5.30 -9.83 -3.63
N LEU A 79 5.33 -10.83 -4.52
CA LEU A 79 4.38 -10.99 -5.62
C LEU A 79 3.45 -12.20 -5.41
N VAL A 80 2.15 -11.98 -5.61
CA VAL A 80 1.12 -13.02 -5.54
C VAL A 80 0.22 -12.94 -6.76
N ARG A 81 -0.31 -14.10 -7.18
CA ARG A 81 -1.24 -14.22 -8.30
C ARG A 81 -2.67 -14.22 -7.79
N HIS A 82 -3.57 -13.51 -8.47
CA HIS A 82 -5.00 -13.59 -8.23
C HIS A 82 -5.79 -13.76 -9.54
N SER A 83 -6.92 -14.46 -9.46
CA SER A 83 -7.71 -14.89 -10.62
C SER A 83 -8.76 -13.87 -11.08
N SER A 84 -8.91 -12.71 -10.41
CA SER A 84 -9.86 -11.70 -10.86
C SER A 84 -9.27 -10.88 -12.01
N GLY A 85 -10.02 -10.77 -13.11
CA GLY A 85 -9.66 -9.94 -14.28
C GLY A 85 -9.71 -8.42 -14.04
N THR A 86 -9.96 -7.98 -12.80
CA THR A 86 -9.90 -6.58 -12.40
C THR A 86 -8.51 -6.24 -11.82
N PRO A 87 -7.86 -5.18 -12.32
CA PRO A 87 -6.59 -4.71 -11.76
C PRO A 87 -6.76 -4.30 -10.30
N THR A 88 -6.02 -4.95 -9.41
CA THR A 88 -5.91 -4.50 -8.02
C THR A 88 -4.97 -3.30 -7.98
N VAL A 89 -5.51 -2.11 -7.66
CA VAL A 89 -4.70 -0.91 -7.48
C VAL A 89 -3.87 -1.09 -6.21
N SER A 90 -2.56 -1.29 -6.36
CA SER A 90 -1.65 -1.38 -5.22
C SER A 90 -1.40 0.03 -4.69
N ILE A 91 -2.28 0.52 -3.81
CA ILE A 91 -2.04 1.77 -3.08
C ILE A 91 -1.00 1.47 -2.00
N SER A 92 0.27 1.64 -2.36
CA SER A 92 1.36 1.91 -1.43
C SER A 92 1.36 3.42 -1.21
N SER A 93 0.69 3.91 -0.19
CA SER A 93 0.69 5.34 0.15
C SER A 93 1.91 5.65 1.01
N SER A 94 2.92 6.29 0.41
CA SER A 94 3.97 6.96 1.17
C SER A 94 3.36 8.21 1.82
N THR A 95 3.36 8.29 3.15
CA THR A 95 2.96 9.52 3.85
C THR A 95 4.11 10.53 3.77
N THR A 96 4.08 11.42 2.79
CA THR A 96 4.93 12.61 2.79
C THR A 96 4.28 13.69 3.64
N THR A 97 4.92 14.11 4.73
CA THR A 97 4.59 15.39 5.36
C THR A 97 5.10 16.49 4.43
N SER A 98 4.24 16.96 3.53
CA SER A 98 4.45 18.20 2.80
C SER A 98 3.65 19.30 3.48
N TYR A 99 4.35 20.20 4.16
CA TYR A 99 3.78 21.44 4.69
C TYR A 99 4.41 22.63 3.94
N PRO A 100 3.63 23.61 3.43
CA PRO A 100 2.17 23.73 3.43
C PRO A 100 1.49 23.18 2.13
N PRO A 101 0.15 22.98 2.13
CA PRO A 101 -0.58 22.46 0.97
C PRO A 101 -0.65 23.48 -0.19
N PRO A 102 -0.53 23.04 -1.47
CA PRO A 102 -0.80 23.89 -2.63
C PRO A 102 -2.27 24.32 -2.67
N GLY A 103 -2.52 25.59 -2.99
CA GLY A 103 -3.88 26.13 -3.12
C GLY A 103 -4.68 25.48 -4.26
N PRO A 104 -6.02 25.58 -4.24
CA PRO A 104 -6.87 25.00 -5.28
C PRO A 104 -6.65 25.70 -6.63
N HIS A 105 -6.06 24.99 -7.58
CA HIS A 105 -5.99 25.44 -8.98
C HIS A 105 -7.33 25.18 -9.69
N ILE A 106 -8.00 26.24 -10.12
CA ILE A 106 -9.15 26.22 -11.02
C ILE A 106 -8.60 26.06 -12.46
N PRO A 107 -8.98 25.03 -13.24
CA PRO A 107 -8.51 24.92 -14.62
C PRO A 107 -9.18 25.99 -15.50
N GLN A 108 -8.43 27.03 -15.88
CA GLN A 108 -8.82 27.94 -16.95
C GLN A 108 -8.60 27.25 -18.30
N TYR A 109 -9.70 27.00 -19.02
CA TYR A 109 -9.66 26.55 -20.40
C TYR A 109 -9.26 27.75 -21.28
N MET A 110 -8.07 27.71 -21.90
CA MET A 110 -7.59 28.75 -22.83
C MET A 110 -7.61 28.22 -24.27
N GLY A 111 -8.09 29.08 -25.17
CA GLY A 111 -8.66 28.76 -26.49
C GLY A 111 -7.75 28.16 -27.56
N GLN A 112 -8.41 27.58 -28.56
CA GLN A 112 -7.87 27.24 -29.88
C GLN A 112 -8.51 28.20 -30.91
N PRO A 113 -7.76 28.81 -31.86
CA PRO A 113 -8.32 29.71 -32.86
C PRO A 113 -8.97 28.96 -34.02
N GLY A 114 -10.12 29.47 -34.46
CA GLY A 114 -10.92 28.91 -35.55
C GLY A 114 -10.40 29.24 -36.95
N TYR A 115 -10.76 28.35 -37.89
CA TYR A 115 -10.73 28.61 -39.32
C TYR A 115 -12.18 28.67 -39.84
N ALA A 116 -12.47 29.75 -40.56
CA ALA A 116 -13.76 30.07 -41.16
C ALA A 116 -13.85 29.61 -42.61
N ALA A 117 -15.03 29.17 -43.05
CA ALA A 117 -15.46 29.10 -44.45
C ALA A 117 -17.01 29.03 -44.53
N PRO A 118 -17.65 29.53 -45.61
CA PRO A 118 -18.83 30.38 -45.49
C PRO A 118 -20.19 29.74 -45.77
N GLN A 119 -21.19 30.51 -45.33
CA GLN A 119 -22.64 30.35 -45.31
C GLN A 119 -23.29 30.50 -46.70
N MET A 120 -24.31 29.69 -47.01
CA MET A 120 -25.39 30.03 -47.94
C MET A 120 -26.74 29.60 -47.36
N ALA A 121 -27.73 30.48 -47.50
CA ALA A 121 -29.06 30.42 -46.89
C ALA A 121 -30.16 30.16 -47.97
N PRO A 122 -31.48 30.29 -47.67
CA PRO A 122 -32.56 29.27 -47.78
C PRO A 122 -33.51 29.60 -48.98
N PRO A 123 -34.84 29.27 -49.11
CA PRO A 123 -35.88 28.67 -48.21
C PRO A 123 -36.87 27.71 -48.99
N PRO A 124 -38.18 27.49 -48.66
CA PRO A 124 -38.98 27.79 -47.45
C PRO A 124 -39.79 26.60 -46.86
N THR A 125 -40.35 26.91 -45.69
CA THR A 125 -41.29 26.21 -44.79
C THR A 125 -42.68 25.88 -45.35
N TYR A 126 -43.31 24.80 -44.87
CA TYR A 126 -44.75 24.74 -44.57
C TYR A 126 -45.08 23.81 -43.39
N TYR A 127 -46.20 24.13 -42.74
CA TYR A 127 -46.70 23.76 -41.41
C TYR A 127 -47.54 22.47 -41.35
N HIS A 128 -47.83 22.04 -40.10
CA HIS A 128 -48.96 21.23 -39.58
C HIS A 128 -48.93 19.69 -39.84
N GLN A 129 -48.90 18.80 -38.84
CA GLN A 129 -49.83 18.44 -37.74
C GLN A 129 -50.85 17.35 -38.14
N GLN A 130 -50.96 16.34 -37.26
CA GLN A 130 -52.07 15.39 -37.04
C GLN A 130 -52.20 14.13 -37.91
N ALA A 131 -52.17 12.99 -37.20
CA ALA A 131 -52.80 11.69 -37.47
C ALA A 131 -54.34 11.86 -37.72
N PRO A 132 -55.15 10.86 -38.14
CA PRO A 132 -54.97 9.41 -37.95
C PRO A 132 -55.47 8.47 -39.07
N GLY A 133 -55.02 7.20 -38.98
CA GLY A 133 -55.80 5.98 -39.25
C GLY A 133 -56.24 5.67 -40.69
N ALA A 134 -55.74 4.56 -41.25
CA ALA A 134 -56.56 3.62 -42.04
C ALA A 134 -55.80 2.34 -42.45
N ILE A 135 -56.39 1.20 -42.08
CA ILE A 135 -56.79 0.05 -42.92
C ILE A 135 -55.71 -0.76 -43.68
N LEU A 136 -55.51 -1.98 -43.15
CA LEU A 136 -55.37 -3.30 -43.79
C LEU A 136 -55.31 -3.41 -45.33
N ASN A 137 -54.33 -4.14 -45.85
CA ASN A 137 -54.60 -5.19 -46.85
C ASN A 137 -53.55 -6.31 -46.84
N TYR A 138 -54.07 -7.53 -47.02
CA TYR A 138 -53.43 -8.84 -46.99
C TYR A 138 -52.58 -9.14 -48.25
N GLY A 139 -51.53 -9.95 -48.10
CA GLY A 139 -50.87 -10.64 -49.22
C GLY A 139 -49.57 -11.36 -48.83
N TYR A 140 -49.63 -12.70 -48.74
CA TYR A 140 -48.55 -13.63 -48.36
C TYR A 140 -47.37 -13.68 -49.38
N PRO A 141 -46.21 -14.26 -49.00
CA PRO A 141 -44.88 -13.83 -49.43
C PRO A 141 -44.31 -14.61 -50.62
N SER A 142 -43.43 -13.93 -51.38
CA SER A 142 -42.56 -14.55 -52.37
C SER A 142 -41.19 -14.89 -51.76
N ALA A 143 -40.63 -16.00 -52.20
CA ALA A 143 -39.48 -16.70 -51.66
C ALA A 143 -38.19 -15.84 -51.60
N GLY A 144 -37.73 -15.57 -50.37
CA GLY A 144 -36.41 -15.02 -50.09
C GLY A 144 -35.43 -16.13 -49.71
N GLN A 145 -34.34 -16.23 -50.46
CA GLN A 145 -33.19 -17.10 -50.22
C GLN A 145 -32.67 -16.96 -48.77
N TYR A 146 -32.69 -18.05 -48.01
CA TYR A 146 -32.03 -18.12 -46.70
C TYR A 146 -30.52 -18.32 -46.91
N LEU A 147 -29.73 -17.27 -46.73
CA LEU A 147 -28.29 -17.40 -46.47
C LEU A 147 -28.11 -17.83 -45.00
N PRO A 148 -27.38 -18.92 -44.71
CA PRO A 148 -27.08 -19.30 -43.34
C PRO A 148 -26.16 -18.24 -42.69
N PRO A 149 -26.34 -17.96 -41.39
CA PRO A 149 -25.42 -17.08 -40.66
C PRO A 149 -24.01 -17.67 -40.68
N PRO A 150 -22.96 -16.84 -40.75
CA PRO A 150 -21.59 -17.34 -40.73
C PRO A 150 -21.34 -18.13 -39.45
N PRO A 151 -20.60 -19.25 -39.50
CA PRO A 151 -20.27 -20.02 -38.32
C PRO A 151 -19.54 -19.12 -37.32
N GLN A 152 -20.12 -18.97 -36.12
CA GLN A 152 -19.46 -18.32 -35.00
C GLN A 152 -18.25 -19.18 -34.63
N MET A 153 -17.06 -18.70 -34.99
CA MET A 153 -15.80 -19.27 -34.51
C MET A 153 -15.85 -19.30 -32.98
N PRO A 154 -15.53 -20.43 -32.32
CA PRO A 154 -15.42 -20.44 -30.88
C PRO A 154 -14.35 -19.41 -30.51
N MET A 155 -14.77 -18.36 -29.78
CA MET A 155 -13.84 -17.41 -29.18
C MET A 155 -12.84 -18.22 -28.38
N SER A 156 -11.60 -18.28 -28.86
CA SER A 156 -10.51 -18.86 -28.10
C SER A 156 -10.48 -18.13 -26.76
N VAL A 157 -10.73 -18.85 -25.68
CA VAL A 157 -10.58 -18.32 -24.33
C VAL A 157 -9.10 -17.97 -24.23
N ALA A 158 -8.77 -16.68 -24.41
CA ALA A 158 -7.42 -16.22 -24.18
C ALA A 158 -7.04 -16.69 -22.78
N PRO A 159 -5.85 -17.31 -22.58
CA PRO A 159 -5.44 -17.71 -21.25
C PRO A 159 -5.54 -16.48 -20.37
N GLN A 160 -6.45 -16.53 -19.38
CA GLN A 160 -6.57 -15.51 -18.35
C GLN A 160 -5.28 -15.57 -17.55
N ASN A 161 -4.25 -14.87 -18.04
CA ASN A 161 -3.03 -14.64 -17.31
C ASN A 161 -3.44 -13.97 -16.01
N GLY A 162 -3.36 -14.72 -14.91
CA GLY A 162 -3.80 -14.22 -13.62
C GLY A 162 -2.95 -13.00 -13.29
N MET A 163 -3.60 -11.94 -12.81
CA MET A 163 -2.92 -10.70 -12.55
C MET A 163 -1.98 -10.92 -11.35
N PHE A 164 -0.76 -10.43 -11.46
CA PHE A 164 0.18 -10.40 -10.33
C PHE A 164 0.03 -9.07 -9.60
N THR A 165 0.04 -9.13 -8.28
CA THR A 165 -0.03 -7.94 -7.43
C THR A 165 0.90 -8.07 -6.24
N ARG A 166 1.22 -6.94 -5.61
CA ARG A 166 2.10 -6.95 -4.43
C ARG A 166 1.35 -7.49 -3.21
N ASN A 167 1.98 -8.40 -2.48
CA ASN A 167 1.41 -9.05 -1.30
C ASN A 167 1.42 -8.15 -0.06
N LEU A 168 2.57 -7.53 0.24
CA LEU A 168 2.68 -6.54 1.30
C LEU A 168 2.23 -5.17 0.79
N ILE A 169 1.27 -4.57 1.49
CA ILE A 169 0.61 -3.31 1.12
C ILE A 169 0.56 -2.35 2.31
N GLY A 170 0.25 -1.08 2.04
CA GLY A 170 0.24 0.00 3.03
C GLY A 170 1.46 0.92 2.88
N SER A 171 1.91 1.54 3.96
CA SER A 171 3.10 2.37 4.00
C SER A 171 4.38 1.53 4.15
N LEU A 172 4.95 1.14 3.02
CA LEU A 172 6.16 0.29 2.95
C LEU A 172 7.46 1.07 3.18
N THR A 173 7.38 2.39 3.24
CA THR A 173 8.49 3.30 3.46
C THR A 173 8.10 4.30 4.54
N VAL A 174 8.98 4.50 5.53
CA VAL A 174 8.76 5.43 6.64
C VAL A 174 10.02 6.24 6.94
N ASN A 175 9.81 7.46 7.45
CA ASN A 175 10.89 8.31 7.94
C ASN A 175 11.23 7.97 9.39
N ALA A 176 12.43 8.34 9.82
CA ALA A 176 12.82 8.24 11.23
C ALA A 176 12.06 9.27 12.08
N PHE A 177 11.61 8.84 13.25
CA PHE A 177 11.05 9.69 14.29
C PHE A 177 12.01 9.75 15.47
N ARG A 178 12.11 10.93 16.10
CA ARG A 178 12.76 11.08 17.40
C ARG A 178 11.72 10.81 18.47
N LEU A 179 11.83 9.66 19.13
CA LEU A 179 10.87 9.21 20.14
C LEU A 179 11.60 8.71 21.39
N THR A 180 10.92 8.79 22.51
CA THR A 180 11.33 8.27 23.81
C THR A 180 10.56 6.99 24.10
N ASP A 181 11.26 5.92 24.48
CA ASP A 181 10.63 4.63 24.78
C ASP A 181 10.06 4.54 26.21
N THR A 182 9.61 3.35 26.58
CA THR A 182 9.03 3.07 27.91
C THR A 182 10.02 3.20 29.06
N GLU A 183 11.32 3.17 28.78
CA GLU A 183 12.40 3.31 29.76
C GLU A 183 12.97 4.74 29.79
N GLN A 184 12.27 5.71 29.18
CA GLN A 184 12.70 7.10 29.06
C GLN A 184 13.98 7.27 28.23
N LYS A 185 14.30 6.33 27.32
CA LYS A 185 15.45 6.45 26.41
C LYS A 185 15.02 7.00 25.06
N SER A 186 15.42 8.24 24.78
CA SER A 186 15.23 8.87 23.46
C SER A 186 16.13 8.22 22.41
N GLY A 187 15.65 8.17 21.16
CA GLY A 187 16.41 7.66 20.02
C GLY A 187 15.68 7.80 18.70
N PHE A 188 16.28 7.26 17.64
CA PHE A 188 15.67 7.18 16.32
C PHE A 188 14.84 5.91 16.19
N TRP A 189 13.59 6.09 15.79
CA TRP A 189 12.61 5.03 15.69
C TRP A 189 11.89 5.07 14.35
N PHE A 190 11.71 3.90 13.76
CA PHE A 190 10.80 3.68 12.65
C PHE A 190 9.61 2.87 13.15
N VAL A 191 8.40 3.38 12.92
CA VAL A 191 7.16 2.71 13.34
C VAL A 191 6.39 2.31 12.09
N LEU A 192 6.07 1.02 11.98
CA LEU A 192 5.42 0.42 10.81
C LEU A 192 3.97 0.06 11.13
N GLN A 193 3.15 1.08 11.43
CA GLN A 193 1.75 0.87 11.85
C GLN A 193 0.74 0.63 10.73
N ASP A 194 1.13 0.84 9.48
CA ASP A 194 0.27 0.67 8.30
C ASP A 194 0.86 -0.35 7.32
N LEU A 195 1.03 -1.59 7.79
CA LEU A 195 1.44 -2.71 6.96
C LEU A 195 0.38 -3.80 6.98
N SER A 196 -0.04 -4.28 5.83
CA SER A 196 -1.03 -5.37 5.69
C SER A 196 -0.56 -6.39 4.65
N VAL A 197 -1.03 -7.63 4.76
CA VAL A 197 -0.66 -8.73 3.84
C VAL A 197 -1.90 -9.30 3.17
N ARG A 198 -1.85 -9.56 1.86
CA ARG A 198 -3.00 -10.04 1.09
C ARG A 198 -3.30 -11.51 1.31
N THR A 199 -2.27 -12.35 1.43
CA THR A 199 -2.42 -13.80 1.55
C THR A 199 -2.11 -14.28 2.96
N GLU A 200 -2.68 -15.42 3.34
CA GLU A 200 -2.24 -16.14 4.54
C GLU A 200 -0.86 -16.78 4.34
N GLY A 201 -0.17 -17.08 5.45
CA GLY A 201 1.16 -17.68 5.47
C GLY A 201 2.03 -17.18 6.62
N SER A 202 3.19 -17.80 6.80
CA SER A 202 4.24 -17.35 7.73
C SER A 202 5.30 -16.56 6.96
N PHE A 203 5.65 -15.39 7.45
CA PHE A 203 6.52 -14.44 6.76
C PHE A 203 7.47 -13.74 7.71
N ARG A 204 8.55 -13.17 7.17
CA ARG A 204 9.39 -12.17 7.85
C ARG A 204 9.30 -10.84 7.12
N LEU A 205 9.47 -9.74 7.86
CA LEU A 205 9.72 -8.43 7.28
C LEU A 205 11.23 -8.23 7.19
N LYS A 206 11.73 -7.75 6.05
CA LYS A 206 13.09 -7.24 5.90
C LYS A 206 13.04 -5.72 5.90
N MET A 207 13.76 -5.11 6.82
CA MET A 207 13.85 -3.66 6.97
C MET A 207 15.20 -3.19 6.48
N SER A 208 15.22 -2.27 5.52
CA SER A 208 16.44 -1.74 4.91
C SER A 208 16.51 -0.23 5.14
N PHE A 209 17.58 0.21 5.81
CA PHE A 209 17.79 1.61 6.15
C PHE A 209 18.73 2.30 5.16
N VAL A 210 18.35 3.52 4.78
CA VAL A 210 19.09 4.40 3.88
C VAL A 210 19.06 5.82 4.44
N ASP A 211 20.19 6.54 4.31
CA ASP A 211 20.23 7.99 4.42
C ASP A 211 20.27 8.58 3.00
N VAL A 212 19.21 9.30 2.62
CA VAL A 212 19.13 9.93 1.28
C VAL A 212 19.66 11.37 1.26
N GLY A 213 20.26 11.84 2.35
CA GLY A 213 20.96 13.11 2.38
C GLY A 213 22.20 13.12 1.48
N SER A 214 22.61 14.30 1.03
CA SER A 214 23.83 14.48 0.23
C SER A 214 25.12 14.25 1.03
N GLY A 215 25.01 14.05 2.36
CA GLY A 215 26.15 14.01 3.29
C GLY A 215 26.80 15.38 3.54
N MET A 216 26.39 16.41 2.79
CA MET A 216 26.83 17.78 2.97
C MET A 216 25.98 18.46 4.05
N SER A 217 26.58 19.36 4.83
CA SER A 217 25.95 20.05 5.96
C SER A 217 24.87 21.08 5.57
N ASN A 218 24.39 21.04 4.33
CA ASN A 218 23.45 22.02 3.76
C ASN A 218 22.01 21.47 3.62
N ASN A 219 21.71 20.34 4.29
CA ASN A 219 20.39 19.71 4.26
C ASN A 219 19.85 19.50 2.83
N GLN A 220 20.73 19.08 1.92
CA GLN A 220 20.36 18.78 0.53
C GLN A 220 20.19 17.27 0.35
N LEU A 221 19.29 16.90 -0.56
CA LEU A 221 19.16 15.53 -1.03
C LEU A 221 20.33 15.15 -1.93
N ASN A 222 20.71 13.88 -1.91
CA ASN A 222 21.60 13.36 -2.92
C ASN A 222 20.91 13.37 -4.31
N GLN A 223 21.70 13.47 -5.38
CA GLN A 223 21.21 13.42 -6.77
C GLN A 223 21.57 12.10 -7.47
N GLY A 224 22.07 11.13 -6.72
CA GLY A 224 22.64 9.89 -7.25
C GLY A 224 21.98 8.66 -6.64
N HIS A 225 22.81 7.73 -6.18
CA HIS A 225 22.37 6.56 -5.45
C HIS A 225 22.75 6.70 -3.98
N ALA A 226 21.92 6.14 -3.10
CA ALA A 226 22.19 6.03 -1.68
C ALA A 226 22.33 4.54 -1.31
N PRO A 227 23.43 4.12 -0.66
CA PRO A 227 23.62 2.73 -0.28
C PRO A 227 22.70 2.34 0.89
N VAL A 228 22.39 1.05 0.99
CA VAL A 228 21.75 0.49 2.19
C VAL A 228 22.81 0.42 3.30
N LEU A 229 22.57 1.17 4.38
CA LEU A 229 23.52 1.34 5.49
C LEU A 229 23.34 0.25 6.56
N ALA A 230 22.11 -0.21 6.75
CA ALA A 230 21.80 -1.30 7.67
C ALA A 230 20.58 -2.09 7.19
N THR A 231 20.52 -3.36 7.59
CA THR A 231 19.38 -4.24 7.32
C THR A 231 19.14 -5.13 8.52
N CYS A 232 17.88 -5.41 8.85
CA CYS A 232 17.52 -6.45 9.79
C CYS A 232 16.26 -7.19 9.31
N PHE A 233 16.02 -8.37 9.88
CA PHE A 233 14.78 -9.11 9.71
C PHE A 233 13.97 -9.08 11.00
N SER A 234 12.65 -9.08 10.87
CA SER A 234 11.76 -9.44 11.98
C SER A 234 11.85 -10.94 12.30
N GLU A 235 11.31 -11.32 13.46
CA GLU A 235 10.88 -12.69 13.68
C GLU A 235 9.74 -13.09 12.73
N PRO A 236 9.51 -14.40 12.50
CA PRO A 236 8.39 -14.87 11.72
C PRO A 236 7.07 -14.45 12.37
N PHE A 237 6.12 -14.04 11.55
CA PHE A 237 4.78 -13.71 12.00
C PHE A 237 3.74 -14.40 11.10
N GLN A 238 2.62 -14.76 11.71
CA GLN A 238 1.58 -15.52 11.02
C GLN A 238 0.48 -14.59 10.48
N VAL A 239 0.19 -14.71 9.19
CA VAL A 239 -0.99 -14.12 8.57
C VAL A 239 -2.06 -15.21 8.48
N TYR A 240 -3.20 -14.97 9.12
CA TYR A 240 -4.31 -15.91 9.19
C TYR A 240 -5.40 -15.58 8.17
N SER A 241 -6.13 -16.59 7.71
CA SER A 241 -7.43 -16.38 7.07
C SER A 241 -8.41 -15.64 7.99
N ALA A 242 -9.48 -15.11 7.40
CA ALA A 242 -10.52 -14.39 8.15
C ALA A 242 -11.15 -15.23 9.28
N LYS A 243 -11.30 -16.55 9.07
CA LYS A 243 -11.92 -17.47 10.04
C LYS A 243 -10.97 -17.84 11.18
N LYS A 244 -9.68 -18.04 10.88
CA LYS A 244 -8.68 -18.50 11.86
C LYS A 244 -7.99 -17.36 12.62
N PHE A 245 -8.35 -16.11 12.34
CA PHE A 245 -7.67 -14.96 12.93
C PHE A 245 -8.03 -14.84 14.42
N PRO A 246 -7.06 -14.96 15.36
CA PRO A 246 -7.31 -15.00 16.80
C PRO A 246 -7.58 -13.62 17.41
N GLY A 247 -7.87 -12.61 16.58
CA GLY A 247 -8.06 -11.23 16.99
C GLY A 247 -6.77 -10.40 17.02
N VAL A 248 -6.99 -9.10 17.11
CA VAL A 248 -5.95 -8.08 17.15
C VAL A 248 -5.27 -8.09 18.52
N ILE A 249 -3.93 -7.97 18.55
CA ILE A 249 -3.19 -7.85 19.81
C ILE A 249 -3.52 -6.51 20.47
N GLU A 250 -3.69 -6.52 21.79
CA GLU A 250 -3.88 -5.30 22.57
C GLU A 250 -2.69 -4.34 22.39
N SER A 251 -2.93 -3.04 22.58
CA SER A 251 -1.84 -2.07 22.43
C SER A 251 -0.75 -2.37 23.46
N THR A 252 0.49 -2.51 23.02
CA THR A 252 1.63 -2.74 23.90
C THR A 252 1.97 -1.45 24.68
N PRO A 253 2.75 -1.54 25.78
CA PRO A 253 3.30 -0.36 26.44
C PRO A 253 4.03 0.56 25.47
N LEU A 254 4.88 0.02 24.59
CA LEU A 254 5.63 0.80 23.60
C LEU A 254 4.72 1.50 22.59
N SER A 255 3.70 0.81 22.06
CA SER A 255 2.73 1.42 21.15
C SER A 255 1.95 2.54 21.81
N ARG A 256 1.55 2.40 23.08
CA ARG A 256 0.91 3.50 23.83
C ARG A 256 1.85 4.68 24.02
N THR A 257 3.10 4.42 24.38
CA THR A 257 4.13 5.46 24.57
C THR A 257 4.39 6.25 23.28
N PHE A 258 4.50 5.58 22.12
CA PHE A 258 4.69 6.26 20.84
C PHE A 258 3.43 6.97 20.35
N ALA A 259 2.24 6.42 20.61
CA ALA A 259 0.99 7.12 20.30
C ALA A 259 0.85 8.42 21.08
N ALA A 260 1.23 8.45 22.36
CA ALA A 260 1.25 9.67 23.17
C ALA A 260 2.21 10.75 22.65
N GLN A 261 3.22 10.36 21.85
CA GLN A 261 4.18 11.26 21.20
C GLN A 261 3.78 11.65 19.77
N GLY A 262 2.55 11.33 19.33
CA GLY A 262 1.99 11.77 18.07
C GLY A 262 2.05 10.75 16.92
N ILE A 263 2.57 9.54 17.15
CA ILE A 263 2.50 8.47 16.15
C ILE A 263 1.06 7.96 16.06
N LYS A 264 0.52 7.87 14.85
CA LYS A 264 -0.89 7.48 14.61
C LYS A 264 -1.12 5.97 14.75
N ILE A 265 -0.91 5.42 15.94
CA ILE A 265 -1.17 4.02 16.26
C ILE A 265 -2.59 3.90 16.84
N PRO A 266 -3.48 3.05 16.28
CA PRO A 266 -4.78 2.79 16.88
C PRO A 266 -4.64 2.16 18.28
N ILE A 267 -5.04 2.89 19.33
CA ILE A 267 -4.97 2.39 20.71
C ILE A 267 -6.25 1.67 21.09
N ARG A 268 -6.11 0.43 21.56
CA ARG A 268 -7.19 -0.42 22.08
C ARG A 268 -6.97 -0.62 23.58
N LYS A 269 -8.04 -0.48 24.37
CA LYS A 269 -8.08 -0.92 25.76
C LYS A 269 -8.50 -2.39 25.82
N ASP A 270 -8.05 -3.09 26.85
CA ASP A 270 -8.30 -4.51 27.16
C ASP A 270 -9.58 -5.05 26.51
N GLY A 271 -9.44 -6.01 25.59
CA GLY A 271 -10.57 -6.76 25.04
C GLY A 271 -11.01 -7.86 26.01
N PRO A 272 -12.29 -8.27 26.01
CA PRO A 272 -12.77 -9.33 26.90
C PRO A 272 -11.97 -10.61 26.70
N LYS A 273 -11.54 -11.23 27.82
CA LYS A 273 -10.69 -12.44 27.88
C LYS A 273 -11.33 -13.71 27.31
N GLN A 274 -12.56 -13.64 26.80
CA GLN A 274 -13.24 -14.75 26.15
C GLN A 274 -13.51 -14.40 24.68
N LEU A 275 -12.77 -15.06 23.79
CA LEU A 275 -13.11 -15.15 22.38
C LEU A 275 -14.41 -15.96 22.28
N SER A 276 -15.44 -15.42 21.61
CA SER A 276 -16.76 -16.07 21.47
C SER A 276 -16.72 -17.47 20.83
N ASN A 277 -15.59 -17.84 20.23
CA ASN A 277 -15.42 -19.09 19.51
C ASN A 277 -14.36 -20.00 20.14
N GLN A 278 -13.79 -19.67 21.32
CA GLN A 278 -12.78 -20.51 22.00
C GLN A 278 -13.25 -21.98 22.13
N ALA A 279 -14.54 -22.18 22.45
CA ALA A 279 -15.14 -23.50 22.60
C ALA A 279 -15.35 -24.27 21.28
N GLU A 280 -15.37 -23.58 20.14
CA GLU A 280 -15.40 -24.20 18.80
C GLU A 280 -14.00 -24.72 18.40
N TYR A 281 -12.93 -24.11 18.94
CA TYR A 281 -11.54 -24.52 18.69
C TYR A 281 -11.13 -25.77 19.48
N ASP A 282 -11.65 -25.95 20.69
CA ASP A 282 -11.34 -27.11 21.53
C ASP A 282 -12.10 -28.39 21.11
N ALA A 283 -13.00 -28.30 20.12
CA ALA A 283 -13.86 -29.39 19.66
C ALA A 283 -13.44 -30.01 18.31
N ASP A 284 -12.43 -29.43 17.64
CA ASP A 284 -11.95 -29.85 16.31
C ASP A 284 -10.54 -30.53 16.36
N ASP A 285 -10.01 -30.84 17.55
CA ASP A 285 -8.80 -31.66 17.79
C ASP A 285 -9.14 -33.06 18.33
#